data_AF-A0A957J8J0-F1
#
_entry.id   AF-A0A957J8J0-F1
#
_cell.length_a   1.000
_cell.length_b   1.000
_cell.length_c   1.000
_cell.angle_alpha   90.00
_cell.angle_beta   90.00
_cell.angle_gamma   90.00
#
_symmetry.space_group_name_H-M   'P 1'
#
loop_
_entity.id
_entity.type
_entity.pdbx_description
1 polymer ?
#
loop_
_entity_poly.entity_id
_entity_poly.type
_entity_poly.pdbx_seq_one_letter_code
_entity_poly.pdbx_strand_id
1 'polypeptide(L)'
;DLAVTLTIHNTDLEHAIVLTSVRYYDTQGQLLREYLVEPRELGPLASTEFFVDANEQSGGLGTNFIVEWVAEQPVFEPIVEAIMLNTSSTQGISLTSQGRVINQIVAEDE
;
A
#
# COMPACT_ATOMS: atom_id res chain seq x y z
N ASP A 1 -13.58 -14.23 -6.26
CA ASP A 1 -12.89 -12.93 -6.15
C ASP A 1 -11.49 -13.09 -5.58
N LEU A 2 -10.65 -12.06 -5.69
CA LEU A 2 -9.27 -12.09 -5.20
C LEU A 2 -9.22 -11.44 -3.81
N ALA A 3 -8.68 -12.15 -2.82
CA ALA A 3 -8.26 -11.49 -1.58
C ALA A 3 -7.00 -10.69 -1.87
N VAL A 4 -6.86 -9.51 -1.26
CA VAL A 4 -5.74 -8.59 -1.54
C VAL A 4 -4.99 -8.29 -0.26
N THR A 5 -3.68 -8.47 -0.29
CA THR A 5 -2.76 -7.99 0.74
C THR A 5 -1.89 -6.91 0.12
N LEU A 6 -2.06 -5.66 0.54
CA LEU A 6 -1.08 -4.61 0.29
C LEU A 6 0.05 -4.77 1.30
N THR A 7 1.28 -4.84 0.83
CA THR A 7 2.50 -4.84 1.65
C THR A 7 3.28 -3.56 1.40
N ILE A 8 3.82 -2.99 2.47
CA ILE A 8 4.71 -1.84 2.43
C ILE A 8 5.96 -2.21 3.23
N HIS A 9 7.13 -2.05 2.62
CA HIS A 9 8.41 -2.38 3.23
C HIS A 9 9.35 -1.17 3.15
N ASN A 10 9.77 -0.67 4.29
CA ASN A 10 10.84 0.31 4.37
C ASN A 10 12.16 -0.37 3.95
N THR A 11 12.76 0.08 2.86
CA THR A 11 14.00 -0.48 2.31
C THR A 11 15.25 0.14 2.93
N ASP A 12 15.10 1.22 3.68
CA ASP A 12 16.22 1.92 4.30
C ASP A 12 16.81 1.10 5.45
N LEU A 13 18.13 1.15 5.57
CA LEU A 13 18.90 0.36 6.54
C LEU A 13 19.02 1.06 7.89
N GLU A 14 18.86 2.38 7.93
CA GLU A 14 19.21 3.20 9.10
C GLU A 14 18.07 4.11 9.54
N HIS A 15 17.21 4.55 8.60
CA HIS A 15 16.19 5.55 8.85
C HIS A 15 14.77 4.98 8.77
N ALA A 16 13.90 5.50 9.63
CA ALA A 16 12.49 5.19 9.62
C ALA A 16 11.74 6.04 8.55
N ILE A 17 10.60 5.53 8.11
CA ILE A 17 9.59 6.28 7.36
C ILE A 17 8.31 6.36 8.18
N VAL A 18 7.47 7.35 7.90
CA VAL A 18 6.15 7.49 8.51
C VAL A 18 5.10 7.39 7.43
N LEU A 19 4.25 6.35 7.49
CA LEU A 19 3.06 6.28 6.66
C LEU A 19 2.03 7.25 7.23
N THR A 20 1.53 8.14 6.39
CA THR A 20 0.54 9.16 6.80
C THR A 20 -0.86 8.80 6.34
N SER A 21 -1.00 7.94 5.32
CA SER A 21 -2.29 7.60 4.72
C SER A 21 -2.20 6.30 3.92
N VAL A 22 -3.21 5.44 4.03
CA VAL A 22 -3.37 4.25 3.19
C VAL A 22 -4.84 4.15 2.78
N ARG A 23 -5.13 4.69 1.60
CA ARG A 23 -6.49 4.80 1.06
C ARG A 23 -6.76 3.74 0.02
N TYR A 24 -7.96 3.18 0.04
CA TYR A 24 -8.43 2.18 -0.91
C TYR A 24 -9.62 2.71 -1.70
N TYR A 25 -9.51 2.66 -3.02
CA TYR A 25 -10.48 3.21 -3.96
C TYR A 25 -11.12 2.12 -4.83
N ASP A 26 -12.37 2.32 -5.20
CA ASP A 26 -13.05 1.49 -6.20
C ASP A 26 -12.64 1.84 -7.63
N THR A 27 -13.21 1.13 -8.60
CA THR A 27 -12.94 1.32 -10.04
C THR A 27 -13.54 2.61 -10.62
N GLN A 28 -14.37 3.33 -9.87
CA GLN A 28 -14.92 4.65 -10.24
C GLN A 28 -14.15 5.79 -9.56
N GLY A 29 -13.14 5.50 -8.75
CA GLY A 29 -12.36 6.48 -8.01
C GLY A 29 -13.03 6.96 -6.72
N GLN A 30 -14.03 6.24 -6.21
CA GLN A 30 -14.63 6.52 -4.90
C GLN A 30 -13.77 5.92 -3.79
N LEU A 31 -13.48 6.70 -2.75
CA LEU A 31 -12.81 6.23 -1.55
C LEU A 31 -13.71 5.22 -0.82
N LEU A 32 -13.24 3.99 -0.69
CA LEU A 32 -13.91 2.91 0.03
C LEU A 32 -13.46 2.85 1.50
N ARG A 33 -12.16 3.03 1.76
CA ARG A 33 -11.60 2.91 3.11
C ARG A 33 -10.32 3.72 3.26
N GLU A 34 -10.17 4.38 4.40
CA GLU A 34 -8.88 4.83 4.95
C GLU A 34 -8.47 3.81 6.01
N TYR A 35 -7.28 3.22 5.87
CA TYR A 35 -6.78 2.18 6.76
C TYR A 35 -6.00 2.73 7.96
N LEU A 36 -5.41 3.92 7.84
CA LEU A 36 -4.69 4.56 8.92
C LEU A 36 -5.58 5.57 9.64
N VAL A 37 -5.79 5.36 10.94
CA VAL A 37 -6.48 6.33 11.81
C VAL A 37 -5.51 7.43 12.27
N GLU A 38 -4.23 7.07 12.40
CA GLU A 38 -3.13 7.95 12.78
C GLU A 38 -1.86 7.57 12.00
N PRO A 39 -0.89 8.48 11.84
CA PRO A 39 0.37 8.18 11.19
C PRO A 39 1.09 7.02 11.88
N ARG A 40 1.71 6.15 11.07
CA ARG A 40 2.40 4.95 11.54
C ARG A 40 3.86 4.98 11.12
N GLU A 41 4.75 4.96 12.09
CA GLU A 41 6.18 4.78 11.86
C GLU A 41 6.48 3.34 11.43
N LEU A 42 7.31 3.19 10.39
CA LEU A 42 8.01 1.97 10.03
C LEU A 42 9.51 2.21 10.19
N GLY A 43 10.09 1.54 11.19
CA GLY A 43 11.53 1.55 11.39
C GLY A 43 12.31 0.99 10.20
N PRO A 44 13.65 1.06 10.25
CA PRO A 44 14.52 0.52 9.21
C PRO A 44 14.22 -0.95 8.93
N LEU A 45 14.16 -1.34 7.66
CA LEU A 45 13.83 -2.69 7.19
C LEU A 45 12.47 -3.26 7.66
N ALA A 46 11.64 -2.47 8.33
CA ALA A 46 10.34 -2.92 8.82
C ALA A 46 9.32 -2.99 7.67
N SER A 47 8.31 -3.84 7.83
CA SER A 47 7.18 -3.94 6.92
C SER A 47 5.84 -3.87 7.64
N THR A 48 4.81 -3.53 6.87
CA THR A 48 3.43 -3.63 7.30
C THR A 48 2.53 -4.09 6.15
N GLU A 49 1.31 -4.48 6.50
CA GLU A 49 0.35 -4.99 5.54
C GLU A 49 -1.09 -4.53 5.84
N PHE A 50 -1.90 -4.47 4.79
CA PHE A 50 -3.33 -4.17 4.84
C PHE A 50 -4.09 -5.18 3.99
N PHE A 51 -5.13 -5.79 4.56
CA PHE A 51 -5.86 -6.88 3.95
C PHE A 51 -7.27 -6.47 3.51
N VAL A 52 -7.65 -6.89 2.30
CA VAL A 52 -9.02 -6.81 1.76
C VAL A 52 -9.49 -8.25 1.55
N ASP A 53 -10.56 -8.62 2.25
CA ASP A 53 -11.19 -9.93 2.04
C ASP A 53 -11.81 -10.00 0.64
N ALA A 54 -11.75 -11.17 0.02
CA ALA A 54 -12.33 -11.39 -1.31
C ALA A 54 -13.85 -11.08 -1.33
N ASN A 55 -14.55 -11.30 -0.21
CA ASN A 55 -15.98 -11.03 -0.08
C ASN A 55 -16.29 -9.53 0.14
N GLU A 56 -15.28 -8.76 0.59
CA GLU A 56 -15.38 -7.31 0.79
C GLU A 56 -15.02 -6.51 -0.46
N GLN A 57 -14.58 -7.17 -1.53
CA GLN A 57 -14.32 -6.51 -2.82
C GLN A 57 -15.63 -6.07 -3.49
N SER A 58 -16.18 -4.94 -3.05
CA SER A 58 -17.32 -4.30 -3.70
C SER A 58 -16.94 -3.52 -4.97
N GLY A 59 -15.64 -3.30 -5.22
CA GLY A 59 -15.14 -2.39 -6.27
C GLY A 59 -14.77 -3.03 -7.61
N GLY A 60 -14.77 -4.37 -7.71
CA GLY A 60 -14.39 -5.11 -8.92
C GLY A 60 -12.89 -5.15 -9.22
N LEU A 61 -12.52 -5.73 -10.36
CA LEU A 61 -11.12 -5.78 -10.82
C LEU A 61 -10.66 -4.37 -11.24
N GLY A 62 -9.64 -3.84 -10.58
CA GLY A 62 -9.12 -2.48 -10.84
C GLY A 62 -9.26 -1.51 -9.66
N THR A 63 -9.72 -1.97 -8.50
CA THR A 63 -9.53 -1.22 -7.25
C THR A 63 -8.06 -0.95 -7.00
N ASN A 64 -7.74 0.16 -6.35
CA ASN A 64 -6.36 0.59 -6.16
C ASN A 64 -6.14 1.15 -4.75
N PHE A 65 -4.87 1.17 -4.36
CA PHE A 65 -4.41 1.78 -3.12
C PHE A 65 -3.62 3.05 -3.43
N ILE A 66 -3.81 4.07 -2.60
CA ILE A 66 -2.94 5.24 -2.53
C ILE A 66 -2.26 5.21 -1.16
N VAL A 67 -0.94 5.16 -1.18
CA VAL A 67 -0.09 5.18 0.01
C VAL A 67 0.64 6.52 0.04
N GLU A 68 0.56 7.22 1.15
CA GLU A 68 1.34 8.43 1.40
C GLU A 68 2.28 8.17 2.56
N TRP A 69 3.52 8.60 2.39
CA TRP A 69 4.57 8.44 3.38
C TRP A 69 5.52 9.63 3.33
N VAL A 70 6.18 9.88 4.45
CA VAL A 70 7.20 10.92 4.61
C VAL A 70 8.40 10.34 5.36
N ALA A 71 9.53 11.01 5.27
CA ALA A 71 10.72 10.72 6.06
C ALA A 71 11.36 12.04 6.49
N GLU A 72 11.95 12.06 7.69
CA GLU A 72 12.65 13.25 8.20
C GLU A 72 14.01 13.46 7.50
N GLN A 73 14.56 12.39 6.93
CA GLN A 73 15.85 12.39 6.24
C GLN A 73 15.68 11.78 4.84
N PRO A 74 16.61 12.03 3.90
CA PRO A 74 16.63 11.31 2.63
C PRO A 74 16.73 9.80 2.88
N VAL A 75 15.79 9.04 2.31
CA VAL A 75 15.71 7.58 2.41
C VAL A 75 15.56 6.95 1.04
N PHE A 76 15.80 5.65 0.95
CA PHE A 76 15.41 4.87 -0.23
C PHE A 76 13.89 4.72 -0.32
N GLU A 77 13.37 4.66 -1.54
CA GLU A 77 11.94 4.48 -1.78
C GLU A 77 11.47 3.13 -1.18
N PRO A 78 10.39 3.11 -0.39
CA PRO A 78 9.84 1.88 0.13
C PRO A 78 9.27 1.02 -0.99
N ILE A 79 9.30 -0.30 -0.80
CA ILE A 79 8.57 -1.22 -1.68
C ILE A 79 7.10 -1.18 -1.28
N VAL A 80 6.22 -0.89 -2.24
CA VAL A 80 4.77 -0.96 -2.09
C VAL A 80 4.25 -1.98 -3.10
N GLU A 81 3.67 -3.08 -2.63
CA GLU A 81 3.22 -4.17 -3.51
C GLU A 81 1.89 -4.77 -3.03
N ALA A 82 0.92 -4.88 -3.93
CA ALA A 82 -0.30 -5.61 -3.71
C ALA A 82 -0.17 -7.05 -4.22
N ILE A 83 -0.41 -8.01 -3.34
CA ILE A 83 -0.48 -9.43 -3.64
C ILE A 83 -1.95 -9.85 -3.64
N MET A 84 -2.40 -10.46 -4.71
CA MET A 84 -3.79 -10.88 -4.89
C MET A 84 -3.86 -12.39 -5.03
N LEU A 85 -4.65 -13.03 -4.19
CA LEU A 85 -4.76 -14.49 -4.11
C LEU A 85 -6.21 -14.94 -4.28
N ASN A 86 -6.43 -15.93 -5.13
CA ASN A 86 -7.69 -16.69 -5.17
C ASN A 86 -7.38 -18.19 -5.08
N THR A 87 -8.00 -18.84 -4.10
CA THR A 87 -7.86 -20.28 -3.83
C THR A 87 -9.17 -21.04 -3.98
N SER A 88 -10.19 -20.44 -4.59
CA SER A 88 -11.57 -20.95 -4.64
C SER A 88 -11.78 -22.15 -5.58
N SER A 89 -10.74 -22.62 -6.28
CA SER A 89 -10.81 -23.77 -7.19
C SER A 89 -9.59 -24.69 -7.05
N THR A 90 -9.54 -25.78 -7.83
CA THR A 90 -8.38 -26.69 -7.89
C THR A 90 -7.12 -26.04 -8.49
N GLN A 91 -7.25 -24.84 -9.06
CA GLN A 91 -6.15 -23.99 -9.49
C GLN A 91 -6.17 -22.69 -8.68
N GLY A 92 -5.08 -22.42 -7.97
CA GLY A 92 -4.84 -21.14 -7.31
C GLY A 92 -4.30 -20.13 -8.30
N ILE A 93 -4.81 -18.90 -8.25
CA ILE A 93 -4.29 -17.76 -9.02
C ILE A 93 -3.61 -16.81 -8.05
N SER A 94 -2.41 -16.38 -8.39
CA SER A 94 -1.66 -15.34 -7.69
C SER A 94 -1.28 -14.25 -8.68
N LEU A 95 -1.57 -13.00 -8.34
CA LEU A 95 -1.15 -11.81 -9.10
C LEU A 95 -0.41 -10.88 -8.15
N THR A 96 0.55 -10.12 -8.69
CA THR A 96 1.21 -9.04 -7.96
C THR A 96 1.10 -7.74 -8.74
N SER A 97 1.04 -6.63 -8.02
CA SER A 97 1.03 -5.29 -8.60
C SER A 97 1.91 -4.38 -7.75
N GLN A 98 2.93 -3.80 -8.38
CA GLN A 98 3.83 -2.86 -7.73
C GLN A 98 3.29 -1.44 -7.80
N GLY A 99 3.46 -0.70 -6.72
CA GLY A 99 3.19 0.73 -6.65
C GLY A 99 3.97 1.52 -7.68
N ARG A 100 3.45 2.71 -8.01
CA ARG A 100 4.08 3.69 -8.88
C ARG A 100 3.95 5.04 -8.23
N VAL A 101 5.05 5.80 -8.17
CA VAL A 101 5.03 7.18 -7.71
C VAL A 101 4.16 8.01 -8.65
N ILE A 102 3.14 8.65 -8.11
CA ILE A 102 2.25 9.56 -8.84
C ILE A 102 2.36 11.01 -8.37
N ASN A 103 3.01 11.24 -7.23
CA ASN A 103 3.25 12.56 -6.65
C ASN A 103 4.47 12.50 -5.73
N GLN A 104 5.22 13.61 -5.65
CA GLN A 104 6.34 13.77 -4.72
C GLN A 104 6.31 15.20 -4.18
N ILE A 105 6.24 15.33 -2.86
CA ILE A 105 6.34 16.63 -2.19
C ILE A 105 7.81 16.80 -1.83
N VAL A 106 8.46 17.76 -2.46
CA VAL A 106 9.84 18.14 -2.12
C VAL A 106 9.73 19.29 -1.12
N ALA A 107 10.39 19.17 0.04
CA ALA A 107 10.56 20.33 0.92
C ALA A 107 11.39 21.37 0.18
N GLU A 108 10.91 22.62 0.10
CA GLU A 108 11.71 23.70 -0.47
C GLU A 108 12.95 23.90 0.42
N ASP A 109 14.14 23.84 -0.17
CA ASP A 109 15.38 24.22 0.50
C ASP A 109 15.29 25.72 0.85
N GLU A 110 15.29 26.07 2.14
CA GLU A 110 15.43 27.46 2.63
C GLU A 110 16.82 28.04 2.35
#